data_AF-A0A4V1CMU9-F1
#
_entry.id   AF-A0A4V1CMU9-F1
#
_cell.length_a   1.000
_cell.length_b   1.000
_cell.length_c   1.000
_cell.angle_alpha   90.00
_cell.angle_beta   90.00
_cell.angle_gamma   90.00
#
_symmetry.space_group_name_H-M   'P 1'
#
loop_
_entity.id
_entity.type
_entity.pdbx_description
1 polymer ?
#
loop_
_entity_poly.entity_id
_entity_poly.type
_entity_poly.pdbx_seq_one_letter_code
_entity_poly.pdbx_strand_id
1 'polypeptide(L)'
;MHGEYKVPEGKLVVVDLDVRDDRLADVRVSGDFFLEPDDALDVLDQALAGVPRDASVGSLTRVLDDALTRAQDEGRVAGPVAMVGFDTRAVAVAVHRALGLSTAWADHEFTLLDPGVVPPAVHAALDQVLTEELAAGRRGPTLRFWEWEEPAVVIGSFQSLANEVDAEAAARYGVTVVRRISGGGAMFMEAGNCITFSLVVPPSLVDGMSFEDSYTFLNQWVLGALADVGVQATTTGLNDISSPAGKLAGSAQKRLTSGGGAVLHHVTMSYDIDADKMLEVLRIGREKLSDKGTRSANKRVDPVRSQTRLPREQVIDAFVAHFRARYRTVDGELRPAELERARELVATKFSDPAWTARVP
;
A
#
# COMPACT_ATOMS: atom_id res chain seq x y z
N MET A 1 11.14 28.02 -2.68
CA MET A 1 10.94 26.55 -2.73
C MET A 1 9.77 26.26 -3.65
N HIS A 2 9.75 25.12 -4.36
CA HIS A 2 8.78 24.86 -5.44
C HIS A 2 8.27 23.42 -5.39
N GLY A 3 6.95 23.23 -5.46
CA GLY A 3 6.32 21.92 -5.42
C GLY A 3 5.13 21.81 -6.35
N GLU A 4 5.05 20.68 -7.07
CA GLU A 4 3.98 20.41 -8.03
C GLU A 4 3.22 19.13 -7.66
N TYR A 5 1.89 19.15 -7.75
CA TYR A 5 1.04 17.98 -7.54
C TYR A 5 -0.01 17.85 -8.65
N LYS A 6 0.08 16.77 -9.43
CA LYS A 6 -0.94 16.41 -10.42
C LYS A 6 -2.02 15.58 -9.75
N VAL A 7 -3.22 16.15 -9.61
CA VAL A 7 -4.39 15.44 -9.09
C VAL A 7 -4.73 14.27 -10.04
N PRO A 8 -4.92 13.03 -9.55
CA PRO A 8 -5.35 11.91 -10.39
C PRO A 8 -6.65 12.26 -11.14
N GLU A 9 -6.64 12.11 -12.47
CA GLU A 9 -7.74 12.51 -13.37
C GLU A 9 -8.14 14.01 -13.28
N GLY A 10 -7.32 14.82 -12.60
CA GLY A 10 -7.57 16.23 -12.35
C GLY A 10 -6.49 17.14 -12.91
N LYS A 11 -6.29 18.25 -12.21
CA LYS A 11 -5.46 19.39 -12.62
C LYS A 11 -4.15 19.41 -11.83
N LEU A 12 -3.18 20.10 -12.38
CA LEU A 12 -1.88 20.38 -11.79
C LEU A 12 -2.05 21.55 -10.82
N VAL A 13 -1.59 21.34 -9.59
CA VAL A 13 -1.44 22.38 -8.57
C VAL A 13 0.04 22.59 -8.34
N VAL A 14 0.46 23.84 -8.29
CA VAL A 14 1.83 24.29 -8.07
C VAL A 14 1.83 25.21 -6.88
N VAL A 15 2.80 25.04 -5.98
CA VAL A 15 3.02 25.94 -4.85
C VAL A 15 4.47 26.38 -4.83
N ASP A 16 4.66 27.69 -4.87
CA ASP A 16 5.92 28.35 -4.57
C ASP A 16 5.85 28.96 -3.18
N LEU A 17 6.89 28.77 -2.37
CA LEU A 17 6.94 29.33 -1.00
C LEU A 17 8.37 29.51 -0.52
N ASP A 18 8.54 30.35 0.50
CA ASP A 18 9.74 30.44 1.33
C ASP A 18 9.46 29.92 2.75
N VAL A 19 10.53 29.69 3.52
CA VAL A 19 10.44 29.38 4.94
C VAL A 19 11.24 30.42 5.72
N ARG A 20 10.59 31.09 6.67
CA ARG A 20 11.18 32.07 7.59
C ARG A 20 10.79 31.69 9.02
N ASP A 21 11.75 31.57 9.92
CA ASP A 21 11.53 31.19 11.32
C ASP A 21 10.65 29.93 11.48
N ASP A 22 10.97 28.87 10.71
CA ASP A 22 10.24 27.60 10.64
C ASP A 22 8.75 27.72 10.26
N ARG A 23 8.38 28.81 9.58
CA ARG A 23 7.03 29.07 9.11
C ARG A 23 7.02 29.38 7.62
N LEU A 24 5.92 29.01 6.96
CA LEU A 24 5.72 29.30 5.53
C LEU A 24 5.62 30.82 5.34
N ALA A 25 6.28 31.33 4.30
CA ALA A 25 6.29 32.74 3.92
C ALA A 25 6.18 32.86 2.40
N ASP A 26 5.69 34.00 1.91
CA ASP A 26 5.60 34.34 0.49
C ASP A 26 4.98 33.21 -0.37
N VAL A 27 3.95 32.55 0.18
CA VAL A 27 3.28 31.40 -0.46
C VAL A 27 2.47 31.88 -1.65
N ARG A 28 2.57 31.14 -2.76
CA ARG A 28 1.75 31.31 -3.96
C ARG A 28 1.26 29.98 -4.49
N VAL A 29 -0.05 29.84 -4.61
CA VAL A 29 -0.73 28.72 -5.25
C VAL A 29 -1.01 29.09 -6.71
N SER A 30 -0.69 28.18 -7.62
CA SER A 30 -0.96 28.34 -9.06
C SER A 30 -1.19 26.97 -9.73
N GLY A 31 -1.59 26.93 -11.00
CA GLY A 31 -1.85 25.65 -11.67
C GLY A 31 -2.68 25.78 -12.95
N ASP A 32 -3.11 24.63 -13.50
CA ASP A 32 -4.03 24.55 -14.66
C ASP A 32 -5.48 24.23 -14.25
N PHE A 33 -5.82 24.49 -12.99
CA PHE A 33 -7.13 24.29 -12.38
C PHE A 33 -8.08 25.46 -12.63
N PHE A 34 -9.37 25.26 -12.30
CA PHE A 34 -10.34 26.35 -12.25
C PHE A 34 -10.79 26.58 -10.81
N LEU A 35 -10.87 27.85 -10.44
CA LEU A 35 -11.30 28.33 -9.14
C LEU A 35 -12.28 29.48 -9.38
N GLU A 36 -13.47 29.41 -8.81
CA GLU A 36 -14.49 30.45 -8.93
C GLU A 36 -15.06 30.78 -7.52
N PRO A 37 -15.05 32.05 -7.10
CA PRO A 37 -14.39 33.17 -7.78
C PRO A 37 -12.87 33.07 -7.67
N ASP A 38 -12.15 33.74 -8.56
CA ASP A 38 -10.68 33.69 -8.63
C ASP A 38 -9.99 34.35 -7.43
N ASP A 39 -10.65 35.32 -6.79
CA ASP A 39 -10.23 35.96 -5.54
C ASP A 39 -10.05 34.98 -4.35
N ALA A 40 -10.64 33.79 -4.41
CA ALA A 40 -10.41 32.73 -3.45
C ALA A 40 -8.94 32.25 -3.44
N LEU A 41 -8.18 32.50 -4.52
CA LEU A 41 -6.76 32.15 -4.58
C LEU A 41 -5.94 32.95 -3.56
N ASP A 42 -6.22 34.26 -3.41
CA ASP A 42 -5.56 35.11 -2.43
C ASP A 42 -5.84 34.65 -0.99
N VAL A 43 -7.04 34.08 -0.75
CA VAL A 43 -7.40 33.50 0.55
C VAL A 43 -6.54 32.27 0.85
N LEU A 44 -6.30 31.40 -0.14
CA LEU A 44 -5.44 30.22 0.02
C LEU A 44 -3.99 30.62 0.33
N ASP A 45 -3.44 31.58 -0.42
CA ASP A 45 -2.08 32.09 -0.23
C ASP A 45 -1.89 32.67 1.17
N GLN A 46 -2.81 33.53 1.61
CA GLN A 46 -2.77 34.16 2.92
C GLN A 46 -2.98 33.16 4.07
N ALA A 47 -3.82 32.14 3.88
CA ALA A 47 -4.08 31.13 4.89
C ALA A 47 -2.85 30.27 5.21
N LEU A 48 -2.00 30.04 4.20
CA LEU A 48 -0.76 29.27 4.37
C LEU A 48 0.36 30.11 4.99
N ALA A 49 0.34 31.43 4.84
CA ALA A 49 1.35 32.31 5.42
C ALA A 49 1.38 32.18 6.96
N GLY A 50 2.58 31.90 7.50
CA GLY A 50 2.80 31.75 8.93
C GLY A 50 2.48 30.36 9.50
N VAL A 51 1.96 29.42 8.70
CA VAL A 51 1.76 28.04 9.15
C VAL A 51 3.13 27.38 9.42
N PRO A 52 3.29 26.54 10.46
CA PRO A 52 4.54 25.81 10.69
C PRO A 52 4.94 24.93 9.51
N ARG A 53 6.24 24.89 9.19
CA ARG A 53 6.78 24.10 8.06
C ARG A 53 6.60 22.59 8.20
N ASP A 54 6.32 22.10 9.41
CA ASP A 54 6.13 20.67 9.74
C ASP A 54 4.64 20.32 9.92
N ALA A 55 3.73 21.25 9.65
CA ALA A 55 2.30 21.00 9.67
C ALA A 55 1.95 19.89 8.67
N SER A 56 1.19 18.89 9.12
CA SER A 56 0.78 17.77 8.27
C SER A 56 -0.16 18.21 7.15
N VAL A 57 -0.23 17.43 6.05
CA VAL A 57 -1.18 17.66 4.95
C VAL A 57 -2.60 17.87 5.48
N GLY A 58 -3.06 17.01 6.40
CA GLY A 58 -4.41 17.16 6.98
C GLY A 58 -4.59 18.42 7.84
N SER A 59 -3.51 18.95 8.44
CA SER A 59 -3.56 20.23 9.14
C SER A 59 -3.63 21.41 8.16
N LEU A 60 -2.82 21.37 7.11
CA LEU A 60 -2.82 22.37 6.04
C LEU A 60 -4.18 22.41 5.33
N THR A 61 -4.74 21.25 4.98
CA THR A 61 -6.08 21.14 4.38
C THR A 61 -7.14 21.83 5.23
N ARG A 62 -7.16 21.57 6.55
CA ARG A 62 -8.10 22.21 7.46
C ARG A 62 -7.91 23.73 7.54
N VAL A 63 -6.66 24.20 7.59
CA VAL A 63 -6.36 25.65 7.59
C VAL A 63 -6.94 26.32 6.34
N LEU A 64 -6.79 25.69 5.18
CA LEU A 64 -7.33 26.17 3.91
C LEU A 64 -8.86 26.14 3.90
N ASP A 65 -9.48 25.02 4.31
CA ASP A 65 -10.94 24.87 4.37
C ASP A 65 -11.58 25.90 5.31
N ASP A 66 -11.00 26.11 6.50
CA ASP A 66 -11.46 27.08 7.48
C ASP A 66 -11.28 28.52 6.97
N ALA A 67 -10.21 28.79 6.20
CA ALA A 67 -9.96 30.10 5.62
C ALA A 67 -10.97 30.44 4.51
N LEU A 68 -11.25 29.50 3.61
CA LEU A 68 -12.28 29.66 2.58
C LEU A 68 -13.65 29.88 3.22
N THR A 69 -14.04 29.03 4.17
CA THR A 69 -15.32 29.15 4.89
C THR A 69 -15.47 30.54 5.53
N ARG A 70 -14.46 30.99 6.29
CA ARG A 70 -14.47 32.33 6.90
C ARG A 70 -14.54 33.46 5.87
N ALA A 71 -13.81 33.34 4.76
CA ALA A 71 -13.82 34.36 3.72
C ALA A 71 -15.21 34.51 3.07
N GLN A 72 -15.93 33.40 2.92
CA GLN A 72 -17.32 33.41 2.44
C GLN A 72 -18.27 34.02 3.47
N ASP A 73 -18.17 33.63 4.75
CA ASP A 73 -18.99 34.15 5.84
C ASP A 73 -18.79 35.67 6.03
N GLU A 74 -17.57 36.16 5.83
CA GLU A 74 -17.20 37.57 5.91
C GLU A 74 -17.50 38.36 4.62
N GLY A 75 -17.97 37.69 3.56
CA GLY A 75 -18.27 38.31 2.26
C GLY A 75 -17.03 38.82 1.51
N ARG A 76 -15.84 38.29 1.84
CA ARG A 76 -14.58 38.59 1.12
C ARG A 76 -14.47 37.90 -0.23
N VAL A 77 -15.25 36.84 -0.44
CA VAL A 77 -15.32 36.04 -1.67
C VAL A 77 -16.76 36.06 -2.16
N ALA A 78 -16.96 36.39 -3.44
CA ALA A 78 -18.28 36.63 -4.01
C ALA A 78 -19.05 35.33 -4.33
N GLY A 79 -19.46 34.59 -3.28
CA GLY A 79 -20.35 33.43 -3.39
C GLY A 79 -19.69 32.08 -3.04
N PRO A 80 -20.29 30.96 -3.46
CA PRO A 80 -19.75 29.64 -3.17
C PRO A 80 -18.42 29.41 -3.90
N VAL A 81 -17.36 29.06 -3.16
CA VAL A 81 -16.07 28.68 -3.76
C VAL A 81 -16.21 27.33 -4.46
N ALA A 82 -16.01 27.32 -5.77
CA ALA A 82 -15.97 26.13 -6.60
C ALA A 82 -14.53 25.84 -7.04
N MET A 83 -14.02 24.66 -6.66
CA MET A 83 -12.70 24.17 -7.06
C MET A 83 -12.89 23.02 -8.06
N VAL A 84 -12.41 23.18 -9.30
CA VAL A 84 -12.60 22.18 -10.35
C VAL A 84 -11.26 21.58 -10.76
N GLY A 85 -11.14 20.26 -10.56
CA GLY A 85 -9.95 19.49 -10.87
C GLY A 85 -8.87 19.56 -9.78
N PHE A 86 -9.14 20.24 -8.66
CA PHE A 86 -8.32 20.24 -7.46
C PHE A 86 -9.17 20.53 -6.22
N ASP A 87 -8.56 20.37 -5.05
CA ASP A 87 -9.14 20.66 -3.74
C ASP A 87 -8.04 21.23 -2.81
N THR A 88 -8.43 21.64 -1.60
CA THR A 88 -7.49 22.14 -0.57
C THR A 88 -6.47 21.10 -0.14
N ARG A 89 -6.79 19.81 -0.25
CA ARG A 89 -5.84 18.73 -0.05
C ARG A 89 -4.74 18.72 -1.12
N ALA A 90 -5.08 18.94 -2.39
CA ALA A 90 -4.10 19.03 -3.47
C ALA A 90 -3.10 20.17 -3.25
N VAL A 91 -3.57 21.33 -2.75
CA VAL A 91 -2.71 22.46 -2.35
C VAL A 91 -1.79 22.06 -1.18
N ALA A 92 -2.33 21.43 -0.14
CA ALA A 92 -1.54 20.96 0.99
C ALA A 92 -0.45 19.93 0.60
N VAL A 93 -0.74 19.03 -0.35
CA VAL A 93 0.25 18.10 -0.90
C VAL A 93 1.32 18.85 -1.70
N ALA A 94 0.94 19.84 -2.52
CA ALA A 94 1.90 20.67 -3.25
C ALA A 94 2.82 21.47 -2.29
N VAL A 95 2.30 21.98 -1.16
CA VAL A 95 3.11 22.58 -0.07
C VAL A 95 4.13 21.57 0.46
N HIS A 96 3.69 20.35 0.82
CA HIS A 96 4.61 19.31 1.30
C HIS A 96 5.68 18.95 0.27
N ARG A 97 5.34 18.93 -1.03
CA ARG A 97 6.31 18.75 -2.10
C ARG A 97 7.31 19.89 -2.19
N ALA A 98 6.85 21.14 -2.07
CA ALA A 98 7.72 22.31 -2.06
C ALA A 98 8.73 22.23 -0.91
N LEU A 99 8.31 21.67 0.23
CA LEU A 99 9.15 21.47 1.42
C LEU A 99 10.02 20.20 1.38
N GLY A 100 9.89 19.36 0.35
CA GLY A 100 10.59 18.07 0.24
C GLY A 100 10.09 16.98 1.18
N LEU A 101 8.88 17.12 1.74
CA LEU A 101 8.25 16.18 2.67
C LEU A 101 7.47 15.07 1.96
N SER A 102 6.95 15.37 0.76
CA SER A 102 6.24 14.42 -0.10
C SER A 102 7.06 14.11 -1.36
N THR A 103 7.10 12.84 -1.74
CA THR A 103 7.92 12.33 -2.84
C THR A 103 7.07 11.57 -3.86
N ALA A 104 7.54 11.47 -5.11
CA ALA A 104 6.98 10.64 -6.18
C ALA A 104 7.77 9.34 -6.36
N TRP A 105 7.21 8.39 -7.13
CA TRP A 105 7.94 7.17 -7.53
C TRP A 105 9.29 7.47 -8.19
N ALA A 106 9.36 8.53 -9.00
CA ALA A 106 10.58 8.92 -9.72
C ALA A 106 11.70 9.41 -8.79
N ASP A 107 11.38 9.88 -7.58
CA ASP A 107 12.36 10.38 -6.61
C ASP A 107 13.12 9.24 -5.91
N HIS A 108 12.65 8.00 -6.08
CA HIS A 108 13.20 6.83 -5.43
C HIS A 108 13.88 5.90 -6.43
N GLU A 109 14.92 5.21 -5.97
CA GLU A 109 15.49 4.05 -6.64
C GLU A 109 15.15 2.81 -5.81
N PHE A 110 14.44 1.86 -6.42
CA PHE A 110 13.94 0.65 -5.75
C PHE A 110 14.94 -0.50 -5.90
N THR A 111 15.33 -1.12 -4.79
CA THR A 111 16.07 -2.38 -4.86
C THR A 111 15.11 -3.54 -5.12
N LEU A 112 15.35 -4.28 -6.19
CA LEU A 112 14.64 -5.53 -6.48
C LEU A 112 15.37 -6.66 -5.77
N LEU A 113 14.63 -7.40 -4.94
CA LEU A 113 15.16 -8.48 -4.12
C LEU A 113 14.51 -9.80 -4.53
N ASP A 114 15.35 -10.78 -4.84
CA ASP A 114 14.96 -12.17 -5.04
C ASP A 114 15.76 -13.06 -4.08
N PRO A 115 15.22 -13.38 -2.89
CA PRO A 115 15.90 -14.25 -1.94
C PRO A 115 15.85 -15.73 -2.35
N GLY A 116 15.20 -16.07 -3.47
CA GLY A 116 14.87 -17.44 -3.83
C GLY A 116 13.88 -18.08 -2.85
N VAL A 117 13.90 -19.41 -2.84
CA VAL A 117 13.01 -20.24 -2.00
C VAL A 117 13.43 -20.15 -0.53
N VAL A 118 12.55 -19.59 0.31
CA VAL A 118 12.73 -19.58 1.78
C VAL A 118 11.41 -19.86 2.50
N PRO A 119 11.44 -20.39 3.75
CA PRO A 119 10.22 -20.67 4.49
C PRO A 119 9.31 -19.45 4.70
N PRO A 120 7.97 -19.60 4.75
CA PRO A 120 7.02 -18.51 4.99
C PRO A 120 7.31 -17.70 6.26
N ALA A 121 7.83 -18.34 7.32
CA ALA A 121 8.24 -17.65 8.54
C ALA A 121 9.42 -16.69 8.29
N VAL A 122 10.37 -17.08 7.43
CA VAL A 122 11.49 -16.21 7.00
C VAL A 122 10.96 -15.04 6.18
N HIS A 123 10.00 -15.27 5.28
CA HIS A 123 9.38 -14.16 4.54
C HIS A 123 8.67 -13.16 5.45
N ALA A 124 7.90 -13.64 6.43
CA ALA A 124 7.25 -12.78 7.42
C ALA A 124 8.27 -12.01 8.28
N ALA A 125 9.40 -12.63 8.60
CA ALA A 125 10.51 -11.95 9.29
C ALA A 125 11.16 -10.88 8.42
N LEU A 126 11.44 -11.18 7.16
CA LEU A 126 12.03 -10.22 6.21
C LEU A 126 11.11 -9.03 5.94
N ASP A 127 9.79 -9.21 5.93
CA ASP A 127 8.84 -8.09 5.90
C ASP A 127 9.05 -7.14 7.07
N GLN A 128 9.31 -7.66 8.28
CA GLN A 128 9.63 -6.83 9.43
C GLN A 128 11.01 -6.18 9.30
N VAL A 129 12.04 -6.97 8.98
CA VAL A 129 13.43 -6.48 8.89
C VAL A 129 13.55 -5.37 7.86
N LEU A 130 13.08 -5.58 6.63
CA LEU A 130 13.25 -4.60 5.56
C LEU A 130 12.45 -3.30 5.83
N THR A 131 11.30 -3.41 6.50
CA THR A 131 10.51 -2.25 6.93
C THR A 131 11.25 -1.47 8.03
N GLU A 132 11.88 -2.15 8.98
CA GLU A 132 12.68 -1.54 10.04
C GLU A 132 14.00 -0.93 9.50
N GLU A 133 14.64 -1.57 8.52
CA GLU A 133 15.85 -1.06 7.86
C GLU A 133 15.58 0.21 7.04
N LEU A 134 14.45 0.27 6.32
CA LEU A 134 14.04 1.48 5.61
C LEU A 134 13.75 2.61 6.59
N ALA A 135 12.96 2.31 7.63
CA ALA A 135 12.66 3.26 8.69
C ALA A 135 13.97 3.83 9.27
N ALA A 136 14.89 2.97 9.68
CA ALA A 136 16.16 3.40 10.25
C ALA A 136 17.13 4.11 9.27
N GLY A 137 16.74 4.32 8.00
CA GLY A 137 17.56 4.99 6.99
C GLY A 137 18.76 4.17 6.53
N ARG A 138 18.78 2.86 6.83
CA ARG A 138 19.88 1.97 6.44
C ARG A 138 19.67 1.34 5.07
N ARG A 139 18.43 1.30 4.58
CA ARG A 139 18.05 0.76 3.26
C ARG A 139 17.05 1.68 2.56
N GLY A 140 17.10 1.71 1.22
CA GLY A 140 16.11 2.40 0.40
C GLY A 140 14.83 1.57 0.18
N PRO A 141 13.89 2.05 -0.64
CA PRO A 141 12.68 1.32 -1.00
C PRO A 141 13.00 -0.03 -1.66
N THR A 142 12.19 -1.05 -1.42
CA THR A 142 12.41 -2.40 -1.98
C THR A 142 11.15 -3.04 -2.51
N LEU A 143 11.27 -3.78 -3.60
CA LEU A 143 10.27 -4.74 -4.06
C LEU A 143 10.87 -6.14 -3.98
N ARG A 144 10.15 -7.07 -3.33
CA ARG A 144 10.60 -8.43 -3.07
C ARG A 144 9.52 -9.44 -3.40
N PHE A 145 9.80 -10.39 -4.27
CA PHE A 145 8.90 -11.53 -4.52
C PHE A 145 9.16 -12.66 -3.52
N TRP A 146 8.11 -13.40 -3.21
CA TRP A 146 8.16 -14.51 -2.28
C TRP A 146 8.14 -15.83 -3.04
N GLU A 147 9.10 -16.71 -2.73
CA GLU A 147 9.10 -18.10 -3.18
C GLU A 147 9.31 -19.04 -1.99
N TRP A 148 8.60 -20.17 -1.97
CA TRP A 148 8.58 -21.16 -0.88
C TRP A 148 8.10 -22.52 -1.41
N GLU A 149 8.27 -23.60 -0.64
CA GLU A 149 7.93 -24.98 -1.06
C GLU A 149 6.76 -25.59 -0.27
N GLU A 150 6.49 -25.10 0.94
CA GLU A 150 5.48 -25.66 1.84
C GLU A 150 4.08 -25.01 1.71
N PRO A 151 2.98 -25.76 1.92
CA PRO A 151 1.67 -25.15 2.14
C PRO A 151 1.66 -24.27 3.39
N ALA A 152 1.04 -23.10 3.31
CA ALA A 152 1.01 -22.15 4.40
C ALA A 152 -0.31 -21.40 4.51
N VAL A 153 -0.69 -21.07 5.74
CA VAL A 153 -1.69 -20.02 6.01
C VAL A 153 -0.99 -18.85 6.68
N VAL A 154 -1.09 -17.67 6.09
CA VAL A 154 -0.62 -16.44 6.70
C VAL A 154 -1.81 -15.67 7.26
N ILE A 155 -1.87 -15.57 8.59
CA ILE A 155 -2.91 -14.82 9.30
C ILE A 155 -2.45 -13.40 9.63
N GLY A 156 -3.38 -12.45 9.62
CA GLY A 156 -3.13 -11.05 9.96
C GLY A 156 -2.85 -10.85 11.44
N SER A 157 -2.16 -9.76 11.77
CA SER A 157 -1.66 -9.48 13.12
C SER A 157 -2.73 -9.47 14.21
N PHE A 158 -3.97 -9.12 13.88
CA PHE A 158 -5.11 -9.02 14.82
C PHE A 158 -6.09 -10.19 14.75
N GLN A 159 -5.88 -11.17 13.87
CA GLN A 159 -6.82 -12.27 13.73
C GLN A 159 -6.67 -13.31 14.84
N SER A 160 -7.78 -13.95 15.22
CA SER A 160 -7.77 -15.08 16.16
C SER A 160 -7.42 -16.37 15.41
N LEU A 161 -6.28 -17.00 15.74
CA LEU A 161 -5.85 -18.24 15.08
C LEU A 161 -6.97 -19.30 15.07
N ALA A 162 -7.65 -19.48 16.20
CA ALA A 162 -8.73 -20.45 16.33
C ALA A 162 -9.97 -20.10 15.49
N ASN A 163 -10.22 -18.83 15.18
CA ASN A 163 -11.37 -18.45 14.36
C ASN A 163 -11.04 -18.52 12.86
N GLU A 164 -9.76 -18.44 12.50
CA GLU A 164 -9.32 -18.41 11.11
C GLU A 164 -9.01 -19.80 10.55
N VAL A 165 -8.39 -20.66 11.35
CA VAL A 165 -7.78 -21.90 10.87
C VAL A 165 -8.37 -23.12 11.57
N ASP A 166 -8.75 -24.12 10.77
CA ASP A 166 -9.07 -25.46 11.25
C ASP A 166 -7.76 -26.22 11.50
N ALA A 167 -7.40 -26.40 12.77
CA ALA A 167 -6.13 -27.00 13.17
C ALA A 167 -5.98 -28.46 12.72
N GLU A 168 -7.08 -29.23 12.68
CA GLU A 168 -7.06 -30.63 12.25
C GLU A 168 -6.86 -30.71 10.73
N ALA A 169 -7.56 -29.87 9.96
CA ALA A 169 -7.36 -29.79 8.52
C ALA A 169 -5.96 -29.28 8.17
N ALA A 170 -5.47 -28.24 8.86
CA ALA A 170 -4.12 -27.73 8.67
C ALA A 170 -3.06 -28.81 8.92
N ALA A 171 -3.18 -29.58 10.00
CA ALA A 171 -2.29 -30.70 10.29
C ALA A 171 -2.37 -31.80 9.24
N ARG A 172 -3.59 -32.18 8.80
CA ARG A 172 -3.80 -33.19 7.75
C ARG A 172 -3.12 -32.82 6.43
N TYR A 173 -3.14 -31.54 6.07
CA TYR A 173 -2.58 -31.05 4.81
C TYR A 173 -1.14 -30.53 4.92
N GLY A 174 -0.49 -30.65 6.09
CA GLY A 174 0.88 -30.18 6.30
C GLY A 174 1.03 -28.66 6.17
N VAL A 175 -0.02 -27.91 6.53
CA VAL A 175 -0.07 -26.45 6.39
C VAL A 175 0.64 -25.78 7.55
N THR A 176 1.67 -25.00 7.23
CA THR A 176 2.35 -24.14 8.21
C THR A 176 1.56 -22.87 8.45
N VAL A 177 1.27 -22.53 9.71
CA VAL A 177 0.56 -21.30 10.04
C VAL A 177 1.53 -20.22 10.54
N VAL A 178 1.55 -19.07 9.88
CA VAL A 178 2.42 -17.94 10.21
C VAL A 178 1.59 -16.69 10.47
N ARG A 179 1.89 -15.94 11.53
CA ARG A 179 1.31 -14.62 11.77
C ARG A 179 2.21 -13.51 11.25
N ARG A 180 1.70 -12.69 10.32
CA ARG A 180 2.42 -11.53 9.76
C ARG A 180 2.27 -10.29 10.65
N ILE A 181 3.09 -9.27 10.40
CA ILE A 181 3.10 -8.01 11.16
C ILE A 181 2.02 -7.00 10.73
N SER A 182 1.46 -7.17 9.53
CA SER A 182 0.38 -6.36 8.97
C SER A 182 -1.00 -6.92 9.35
N GLY A 183 -2.02 -6.07 9.26
CA GLY A 183 -3.42 -6.48 9.43
C GLY A 183 -3.98 -7.21 8.20
N GLY A 184 -5.30 -7.30 8.12
CA GLY A 184 -6.02 -7.95 7.01
C GLY A 184 -6.38 -9.41 7.30
N GLY A 185 -7.04 -10.07 6.32
CA GLY A 185 -7.56 -11.43 6.45
C GLY A 185 -6.50 -12.53 6.34
N ALA A 186 -6.93 -13.78 6.56
CA ALA A 186 -6.09 -14.96 6.41
C ALA A 186 -5.95 -15.33 4.94
N MET A 187 -4.78 -15.83 4.55
CA MET A 187 -4.48 -16.24 3.18
C MET A 187 -3.94 -17.66 3.20
N PHE A 188 -4.61 -18.56 2.48
CA PHE A 188 -4.10 -19.90 2.19
C PHE A 188 -3.24 -19.84 0.92
N MET A 189 -2.03 -20.39 1.00
CA MET A 189 -1.04 -20.33 -0.05
C MET A 189 -0.32 -21.68 -0.16
N GLU A 190 -0.04 -22.13 -1.37
CA GLU A 190 0.80 -23.29 -1.63
C GLU A 190 1.89 -22.89 -2.62
N ALA A 191 3.00 -23.62 -2.59
CA ALA A 191 4.04 -23.45 -3.58
C ALA A 191 3.45 -23.58 -5.00
N GLY A 192 3.79 -22.64 -5.88
CA GLY A 192 3.31 -22.64 -7.26
C GLY A 192 1.91 -22.06 -7.48
N ASN A 193 1.07 -21.88 -6.45
CA ASN A 193 -0.33 -21.49 -6.63
C ASN A 193 -0.61 -19.99 -6.36
N CYS A 194 0.36 -19.25 -5.81
CA CYS A 194 0.24 -17.82 -5.56
C CYS A 194 1.41 -17.04 -6.15
N ILE A 195 1.15 -15.76 -6.47
CA ILE A 195 2.16 -14.73 -6.67
C ILE A 195 2.07 -13.81 -5.47
N THR A 196 3.11 -13.78 -4.65
CA THR A 196 3.18 -12.92 -3.46
C THR A 196 4.41 -12.02 -3.56
N PHE A 197 4.24 -10.74 -3.24
CA PHE A 197 5.35 -9.80 -3.15
C PHE A 197 5.14 -8.79 -2.03
N SER A 198 6.24 -8.22 -1.56
CA SER A 198 6.27 -7.13 -0.60
C SER A 198 6.96 -5.92 -1.20
N LEU A 199 6.29 -4.78 -1.11
CA LEU A 199 6.81 -3.46 -1.44
C LEU A 199 6.98 -2.67 -0.14
N VAL A 200 8.22 -2.25 0.16
CA VAL A 200 8.55 -1.41 1.31
C VAL A 200 8.92 -0.02 0.80
N VAL A 201 8.18 1.00 1.24
CA VAL A 201 8.33 2.39 0.75
C VAL A 201 8.41 3.39 1.91
N PRO A 202 9.01 4.58 1.70
CA PRO A 202 9.01 5.63 2.69
C PRO A 202 7.61 6.23 2.86
N PRO A 203 7.27 6.76 4.05
CA PRO A 203 5.99 7.43 4.27
C PRO A 203 5.76 8.60 3.32
N SER A 204 6.84 9.29 2.92
CA SER A 204 6.81 10.43 1.98
C SER A 204 6.20 10.07 0.62
N LEU A 205 6.24 8.80 0.20
CA LEU A 205 5.68 8.36 -1.08
C LEU A 205 4.14 8.28 -1.05
N VAL A 206 3.56 8.10 0.13
CA VAL A 206 2.10 8.02 0.35
C VAL A 206 1.60 9.15 1.25
N ASP A 207 2.39 10.22 1.34
CA ASP A 207 2.10 11.34 2.22
C ASP A 207 0.84 12.09 1.78
N GLY A 208 0.07 12.52 2.76
CA GLY A 208 -1.24 13.14 2.54
C GLY A 208 -2.33 12.21 1.99
N MET A 209 -2.05 10.96 1.65
CA MET A 209 -3.05 9.99 1.17
C MET A 209 -3.88 9.44 2.32
N SER A 210 -5.17 9.21 2.08
CA SER A 210 -5.95 8.34 2.97
C SER A 210 -5.40 6.90 2.93
N PHE A 211 -5.82 6.07 3.88
CA PHE A 211 -5.46 4.65 3.84
C PHE A 211 -5.93 3.99 2.54
N GLU A 212 -7.16 4.24 2.13
CA GLU A 212 -7.75 3.70 0.89
C GLU A 212 -7.01 4.17 -0.37
N ASP A 213 -6.71 5.47 -0.47
CA ASP A 213 -5.96 6.02 -1.59
C ASP A 213 -4.58 5.39 -1.68
N SER A 214 -3.92 5.16 -0.54
CA SER A 214 -2.59 4.55 -0.54
C SER A 214 -2.60 3.09 -1.01
N TYR A 215 -3.67 2.33 -0.77
CA TYR A 215 -3.81 0.99 -1.31
C TYR A 215 -3.97 1.04 -2.83
N THR A 216 -4.84 1.93 -3.32
CA THR A 216 -5.05 2.09 -4.77
C THR A 216 -3.77 2.55 -5.47
N PHE A 217 -3.09 3.55 -4.90
CA PHE A 217 -1.85 4.10 -5.42
C PHE A 217 -0.73 3.05 -5.50
N LEU A 218 -0.50 2.27 -4.43
CA LEU A 218 0.55 1.24 -4.41
C LEU A 218 0.20 0.00 -5.25
N ASN A 219 -1.09 -0.27 -5.50
CA ASN A 219 -1.54 -1.33 -6.41
C ASN A 219 -1.54 -0.92 -7.89
N GLN A 220 -1.39 0.37 -8.23
CA GLN A 220 -1.56 0.83 -9.61
C GLN A 220 -0.60 0.17 -10.60
N TRP A 221 0.66 -0.03 -10.20
CA TRP A 221 1.65 -0.71 -11.05
C TRP A 221 1.29 -2.19 -11.28
N VAL A 222 0.61 -2.82 -10.30
CA VAL A 222 0.14 -4.21 -10.40
C VAL A 222 -0.95 -4.32 -11.47
N LEU A 223 -1.85 -3.34 -11.55
CA LEU A 223 -2.87 -3.29 -12.59
C LEU A 223 -2.25 -3.18 -13.98
N GLY A 224 -1.21 -2.34 -14.12
CA GLY A 224 -0.44 -2.23 -15.36
C GLY A 224 0.25 -3.54 -15.74
N ALA A 225 0.92 -4.17 -14.78
CA ALA A 225 1.60 -5.45 -14.99
C ALA A 225 0.62 -6.59 -15.37
N LEU A 226 -0.57 -6.61 -14.75
CA LEU A 226 -1.65 -7.52 -15.14
C LEU A 226 -2.14 -7.26 -16.57
N ALA A 227 -2.27 -6.00 -16.96
CA ALA A 227 -2.67 -5.64 -18.32
C ALA A 227 -1.65 -6.11 -19.37
N ASP A 228 -0.34 -6.03 -19.07
CA ASP A 228 0.74 -6.50 -19.95
C ASP A 228 0.66 -8.02 -20.23
N VAL A 229 0.12 -8.80 -19.29
CA VAL A 229 -0.12 -10.24 -19.47
C VAL A 229 -1.55 -10.57 -19.91
N GLY A 230 -2.35 -9.55 -20.28
CA GLY A 230 -3.70 -9.72 -20.84
C GLY A 230 -4.83 -9.81 -19.81
N VAL A 231 -4.58 -9.49 -18.54
CA VAL A 231 -5.59 -9.49 -17.47
C VAL A 231 -6.10 -8.08 -17.23
N GLN A 232 -7.39 -7.87 -17.49
CA GLN A 232 -8.07 -6.62 -17.17
C GLN A 232 -8.50 -6.64 -15.70
N ALA A 233 -7.87 -5.79 -14.88
CA ALA A 233 -8.09 -5.74 -13.44
C ALA A 233 -8.31 -4.31 -12.93
N THR A 234 -9.05 -4.20 -11.84
CA THR A 234 -9.35 -2.95 -11.13
C THR A 234 -9.22 -3.15 -9.63
N THR A 235 -8.91 -2.09 -8.89
CA THR A 235 -9.04 -2.11 -7.43
C THR A 235 -10.52 -2.11 -7.04
N THR A 236 -10.87 -2.86 -6.00
CA THR A 236 -12.24 -2.97 -5.50
C THR A 236 -12.25 -3.00 -3.97
N GLY A 237 -13.17 -2.27 -3.36
CA GLY A 237 -13.15 -2.09 -1.90
C GLY A 237 -11.84 -1.47 -1.43
N LEU A 238 -11.45 -1.76 -0.18
CA LEU A 238 -10.28 -1.12 0.42
C LEU A 238 -8.94 -1.57 -0.19
N ASN A 239 -8.80 -2.85 -0.52
CA ASN A 239 -7.49 -3.49 -0.71
C ASN A 239 -7.48 -4.68 -1.69
N ASP A 240 -8.58 -4.97 -2.39
CA ASP A 240 -8.68 -6.10 -3.32
C ASP A 240 -8.39 -5.67 -4.76
N ILE A 241 -7.77 -6.57 -5.53
CA ILE A 241 -7.68 -6.48 -7.00
C ILE A 241 -8.61 -7.53 -7.59
N SER A 242 -9.48 -7.11 -8.50
CA SER A 242 -10.48 -7.98 -9.14
C SER A 242 -10.50 -7.80 -10.65
N SER A 243 -10.86 -8.86 -11.36
CA SER A 243 -11.23 -8.85 -12.78
C SER A 243 -12.75 -9.01 -12.92
N PRO A 244 -13.34 -8.86 -14.12
CA PRO A 244 -14.75 -9.20 -14.35
C PRO A 244 -15.12 -10.63 -13.97
N ALA A 245 -14.16 -11.56 -13.97
CA ALA A 245 -14.37 -12.96 -13.65
C ALA A 245 -14.33 -13.26 -12.13
N GLY A 246 -13.73 -12.38 -11.33
CA GLY A 246 -13.59 -12.62 -9.89
C GLY A 246 -12.45 -11.87 -9.22
N LYS A 247 -12.30 -12.12 -7.92
CA LYS A 247 -11.18 -11.57 -7.13
C LYS A 247 -9.88 -12.27 -7.53
N LEU A 248 -8.84 -11.48 -7.79
CA LEU A 248 -7.50 -11.95 -8.16
C LEU A 248 -6.53 -11.89 -6.97
N ALA A 249 -6.53 -10.78 -6.23
CA ALA A 249 -5.56 -10.54 -5.17
C ALA A 249 -6.15 -9.76 -4.00
N GLY A 250 -5.46 -9.84 -2.86
CA GLY A 250 -5.66 -8.98 -1.71
C GLY A 250 -4.34 -8.39 -1.27
N SER A 251 -4.38 -7.13 -0.81
CA SER A 251 -3.21 -6.43 -0.30
C SER A 251 -3.36 -6.10 1.18
N ALA A 252 -2.25 -5.95 1.90
CA ALA A 252 -2.27 -5.48 3.28
C ALA A 252 -1.09 -4.57 3.55
N GLN A 253 -1.30 -3.60 4.45
CA GLN A 253 -0.28 -2.63 4.84
C GLN A 253 0.08 -2.70 6.32
N LYS A 254 1.33 -2.35 6.62
CA LYS A 254 1.82 -1.99 7.96
C LYS A 254 2.58 -0.67 7.84
N ARG A 255 2.31 0.25 8.76
CA ARG A 255 3.03 1.52 8.86
C ARG A 255 3.85 1.55 10.15
N LEU A 256 5.13 1.89 10.03
CA LEU A 256 5.98 2.25 11.16
C LEU A 256 6.08 3.77 11.21
N THR A 257 5.97 4.32 12.42
CA THR A 257 6.13 5.76 12.70
C THR A 257 7.44 6.06 13.43
N SER A 258 8.10 5.05 13.98
CA SER A 258 9.42 5.17 14.62
C SER A 258 10.53 5.19 13.59
N GLY A 259 11.59 5.97 13.85
CA GLY A 259 12.81 6.12 13.05
C GLY A 259 12.50 6.32 11.58
N GLY A 260 12.34 7.56 11.08
CA GLY A 260 12.04 7.86 9.67
C GLY A 260 10.67 7.40 9.15
N GLY A 261 10.11 6.35 9.73
CA GLY A 261 8.89 5.66 9.32
C GLY A 261 9.07 4.82 8.05
N ALA A 262 8.14 3.91 7.83
CA ALA A 262 8.10 3.05 6.64
C ALA A 262 6.68 2.53 6.41
N VAL A 263 6.36 2.19 5.16
CA VAL A 263 5.12 1.54 4.77
C VAL A 263 5.47 0.22 4.07
N LEU A 264 5.13 -0.88 4.72
CA LEU A 264 5.04 -2.19 4.08
C LEU A 264 3.69 -2.28 3.38
N HIS A 265 3.70 -2.63 2.10
CA HIS A 265 2.53 -2.98 1.31
C HIS A 265 2.82 -4.30 0.59
N HIS A 266 2.15 -5.37 0.98
CA HIS A 266 2.30 -6.66 0.31
C HIS A 266 1.01 -7.11 -0.31
N VAL A 267 1.14 -7.93 -1.35
CA VAL A 267 0.04 -8.45 -2.14
C VAL A 267 0.22 -9.95 -2.27
N THR A 268 -0.88 -10.67 -2.09
CA THR A 268 -0.98 -12.08 -2.48
C THR A 268 -2.07 -12.21 -3.51
N MET A 269 -1.68 -12.77 -4.64
CA MET A 269 -2.51 -12.97 -5.82
C MET A 269 -2.65 -14.46 -6.09
N SER A 270 -3.88 -14.92 -6.30
CA SER A 270 -4.12 -16.30 -6.70
C SER A 270 -3.67 -16.48 -8.14
N TYR A 271 -2.66 -17.35 -8.33
CA TYR A 271 -2.22 -17.78 -9.65
C TYR A 271 -2.92 -19.07 -10.05
N ASP A 272 -3.10 -19.99 -9.10
CA ASP A 272 -3.93 -21.19 -9.15
C ASP A 272 -4.59 -21.40 -7.77
N ILE A 273 -5.58 -22.29 -7.64
CA ILE A 273 -6.18 -22.55 -6.32
C ILE A 273 -6.82 -23.94 -6.20
N ASP A 274 -6.47 -24.65 -5.12
CA ASP A 274 -7.26 -25.77 -4.60
C ASP A 274 -8.34 -25.20 -3.65
N ALA A 275 -9.50 -24.88 -4.21
CA ALA A 275 -10.58 -24.25 -3.47
C ALA A 275 -11.15 -25.15 -2.37
N ASP A 276 -11.19 -26.46 -2.58
CA ASP A 276 -11.73 -27.41 -1.62
C ASP A 276 -10.82 -27.49 -0.38
N LYS A 277 -9.52 -27.67 -0.62
CA LYS A 277 -8.50 -27.65 0.44
C LYS A 277 -8.49 -26.33 1.21
N MET A 278 -8.60 -25.20 0.52
CA MET A 278 -8.70 -23.90 1.16
C MET A 278 -9.93 -23.81 2.07
N LEU A 279 -11.12 -24.25 1.62
CA LEU A 279 -12.36 -24.22 2.42
C LEU A 279 -12.33 -25.19 3.60
N GLU A 280 -11.55 -26.26 3.50
CA GLU A 280 -11.30 -27.16 4.62
C GLU A 280 -10.37 -26.52 5.66
N VAL A 281 -9.33 -25.79 5.25
CA VAL A 281 -8.35 -25.20 6.16
C VAL A 281 -8.83 -23.88 6.77
N LEU A 282 -9.51 -23.02 5.99
CA LEU A 282 -9.97 -21.70 6.44
C LEU A 282 -11.41 -21.74 6.98
N ARG A 283 -11.58 -21.38 8.25
CA ARG A 283 -12.89 -21.37 8.93
C ARG A 283 -13.82 -20.25 8.45
N ILE A 284 -13.30 -19.07 8.12
CA ILE A 284 -14.12 -17.95 7.57
C ILE A 284 -14.86 -18.36 6.28
N GLY A 285 -14.30 -19.29 5.50
CA GLY A 285 -14.97 -19.84 4.32
C GLY A 285 -16.29 -20.55 4.68
N ARG A 286 -16.35 -21.19 5.85
CA ARG A 286 -17.49 -21.99 6.31
C ARG A 286 -18.62 -21.13 6.91
N GLU A 287 -18.29 -20.08 7.66
CA GLU A 287 -19.30 -19.20 8.28
C GLU A 287 -20.03 -18.31 7.26
N LYS A 288 -19.32 -17.78 6.25
CA LYS A 288 -19.97 -17.03 5.15
C LYS A 288 -20.92 -17.89 4.31
N LEU A 289 -20.72 -19.21 4.28
CA LEU A 289 -21.59 -20.17 3.60
C LEU A 289 -22.81 -20.56 4.45
N SER A 290 -22.71 -20.58 5.78
CA SER A 290 -23.83 -20.96 6.66
C SER A 290 -24.85 -19.83 6.86
N ASP A 291 -24.41 -18.56 6.85
CA ASP A 291 -25.28 -17.42 7.17
C ASP A 291 -26.14 -16.90 6.01
N LYS A 292 -26.00 -17.45 4.79
CA LYS A 292 -26.81 -17.06 3.64
C LYS A 292 -27.22 -18.25 2.79
N GLY A 293 -28.45 -18.72 2.99
CA GLY A 293 -29.20 -19.57 2.05
C GLY A 293 -29.55 -18.87 0.72
N THR A 294 -28.68 -18.00 0.21
CA THR A 294 -28.79 -17.37 -1.10
C THR A 294 -27.45 -17.51 -1.81
N ARG A 295 -27.52 -17.91 -3.08
CA ARG A 295 -26.43 -18.17 -4.03
C ARG A 295 -25.64 -16.90 -4.42
N SER A 296 -25.43 -15.98 -3.48
CA SER A 296 -24.84 -14.65 -3.69
C SER A 296 -23.80 -14.39 -2.60
N ALA A 297 -22.55 -14.13 -3.04
CA ALA A 297 -21.37 -13.69 -2.27
C ALA A 297 -20.22 -14.71 -2.04
N ASN A 298 -20.18 -15.83 -2.77
CA ASN A 298 -18.86 -16.35 -3.16
C ASN A 298 -18.34 -15.41 -4.25
N LYS A 299 -17.56 -14.38 -3.90
CA LYS A 299 -16.68 -13.75 -4.89
C LYS A 299 -15.80 -14.89 -5.41
N ARG A 300 -16.13 -15.43 -6.58
CA ARG A 300 -15.37 -16.51 -7.20
C ARG A 300 -13.92 -16.02 -7.27
N VAL A 301 -12.99 -16.75 -6.67
CA VAL A 301 -11.57 -16.53 -6.94
C VAL A 301 -11.37 -17.03 -8.35
N ASP A 302 -10.90 -16.15 -9.24
CA ASP A 302 -10.55 -16.52 -10.60
C ASP A 302 -9.04 -16.33 -10.76
N PRO A 303 -8.24 -17.41 -10.76
CA PRO A 303 -6.78 -17.31 -10.71
C PRO A 303 -6.17 -16.73 -11.99
N VAL A 304 -5.03 -16.05 -11.89
CA VAL A 304 -4.34 -15.43 -13.04
C VAL A 304 -4.04 -16.44 -14.16
N ARG A 305 -3.75 -17.70 -13.82
CA ARG A 305 -3.49 -18.76 -14.80
C ARG A 305 -4.68 -19.03 -15.72
N SER A 306 -5.91 -18.92 -15.22
CA SER A 306 -7.12 -19.19 -16.02
C SER A 306 -7.30 -18.16 -17.15
N GLN A 307 -6.86 -16.92 -16.91
CA GLN A 307 -6.99 -15.80 -17.84
C GLN A 307 -5.80 -15.66 -18.78
N THR A 308 -4.57 -15.85 -18.27
CA THR A 308 -3.33 -15.68 -19.05
C THR A 308 -2.91 -16.95 -19.79
N ARG A 309 -3.12 -18.13 -19.19
CA ARG A 309 -2.52 -19.43 -19.55
C ARG A 309 -0.98 -19.45 -19.56
N LEU A 310 -0.34 -18.41 -19.02
CA LEU A 310 1.12 -18.33 -18.91
C LEU A 310 1.60 -19.09 -17.67
N PRO A 311 2.82 -19.65 -17.69
CA PRO A 311 3.51 -20.12 -16.49
C PRO A 311 3.68 -18.99 -15.45
N ARG A 312 3.64 -19.33 -14.16
CA ARG A 312 3.74 -18.38 -13.04
C ARG A 312 4.97 -17.50 -13.14
N GLU A 313 6.11 -18.12 -13.42
CA GLU A 313 7.40 -17.44 -13.57
C GLU A 313 7.34 -16.37 -14.66
N GLN A 314 6.70 -16.65 -15.80
CA GLN A 314 6.54 -15.65 -16.87
C GLN A 314 5.65 -14.48 -16.46
N VAL A 315 4.66 -14.71 -15.59
CA VAL A 315 3.84 -13.62 -15.03
C VAL A 315 4.68 -12.77 -14.07
N ILE A 316 5.49 -13.40 -13.21
CA ILE A 316 6.41 -12.69 -12.31
C ILE A 316 7.44 -11.88 -13.11
N ASP A 317 8.03 -12.46 -14.14
CA ASP A 317 8.98 -11.79 -15.04
C ASP A 317 8.34 -10.57 -15.70
N ALA A 318 7.08 -10.68 -16.17
CA ALA A 318 6.34 -9.56 -16.72
C ALA A 318 6.09 -8.46 -15.68
N PHE A 319 5.80 -8.83 -14.42
CA PHE A 319 5.63 -7.85 -13.33
C PHE A 319 6.93 -7.12 -13.03
N VAL A 320 8.03 -7.84 -12.96
CA VAL A 320 9.37 -7.26 -12.76
C VAL A 320 9.70 -6.33 -13.93
N ALA A 321 9.49 -6.77 -15.18
CA ALA A 321 9.73 -5.95 -16.37
C ALA A 321 8.87 -4.68 -16.38
N HIS A 322 7.59 -4.79 -16.06
CA HIS A 322 6.68 -3.64 -15.94
C HIS A 322 7.17 -2.63 -14.91
N PHE A 323 7.55 -3.11 -13.72
CA PHE A 323 8.04 -2.26 -12.65
C PHE A 323 9.35 -1.54 -13.04
N ARG A 324 10.29 -2.26 -13.66
CA ARG A 324 11.56 -1.69 -14.15
C ARG A 324 11.38 -0.65 -15.26
N ALA A 325 10.43 -0.88 -16.16
CA ALA A 325 10.16 0.05 -17.25
C ALA A 325 9.59 1.39 -16.75
N ARG A 326 8.98 1.38 -15.56
CA ARG A 326 8.26 2.54 -15.01
C ARG A 326 9.03 3.30 -13.93
N TYR A 327 9.91 2.62 -13.20
CA TYR A 327 10.59 3.19 -12.03
C TYR A 327 12.09 2.93 -12.07
N ARG A 328 12.86 3.80 -11.40
CA ARG A 328 14.30 3.58 -11.22
C ARG A 328 14.50 2.37 -10.32
N THR A 329 15.23 1.39 -10.81
CA THR A 329 15.42 0.11 -10.13
C THR A 329 16.87 -0.32 -10.21
N VAL A 330 17.33 -1.01 -9.17
CA VAL A 330 18.61 -1.71 -9.15
C VAL A 330 18.40 -3.10 -8.60
N ASP A 331 19.16 -4.06 -9.11
CA ASP A 331 19.23 -5.39 -8.52
C ASP A 331 20.03 -5.35 -7.22
N GLY A 332 19.57 -6.10 -6.21
CA GLY A 332 20.30 -6.23 -4.98
C GLY A 332 20.00 -7.52 -4.26
N GLU A 333 20.78 -7.75 -3.20
CA GLU A 333 20.66 -8.94 -2.37
C GLU A 333 20.25 -8.56 -0.94
N LEU A 334 19.80 -9.56 -0.18
CA LEU A 334 19.64 -9.43 1.25
C LEU A 334 21.02 -9.33 1.90
N ARG A 335 21.24 -8.30 2.72
CA ARG A 335 22.51 -8.10 3.40
C ARG A 335 22.69 -9.13 4.52
N PRO A 336 23.93 -9.53 4.86
CA PRO A 336 24.17 -10.50 5.92
C PRO A 336 23.48 -10.17 7.25
N ALA A 337 23.51 -8.90 7.66
CA ALA A 337 22.85 -8.43 8.88
C ALA A 337 21.31 -8.53 8.80
N GLU A 338 20.72 -8.33 7.62
CA GLU A 338 19.28 -8.48 7.39
C GLU A 338 18.87 -9.96 7.53
N LEU A 339 19.68 -10.87 6.97
CA LEU A 339 19.48 -12.31 7.08
C LEU A 339 19.66 -12.80 8.52
N GLU A 340 20.68 -12.32 9.22
CA GLU A 340 20.91 -12.65 10.63
C GLU A 340 19.73 -12.20 11.50
N ARG A 341 19.28 -10.95 11.32
CA ARG A 341 18.12 -10.42 12.04
C ARG A 341 16.83 -11.19 11.70
N ALA A 342 16.66 -11.59 10.44
CA ALA A 342 15.51 -12.41 10.05
C ALA A 342 15.54 -13.78 10.73
N ARG A 343 16.70 -14.45 10.80
CA ARG A 343 16.85 -15.73 11.52
C ARG A 343 16.56 -15.58 13.02
N GLU A 344 17.05 -14.51 13.63
CA GLU A 344 16.75 -14.20 15.03
C GLU A 344 15.24 -14.04 15.23
N LEU A 345 14.58 -13.21 14.42
CA LEU A 345 13.14 -13.00 14.49
C LEU A 345 12.33 -14.26 14.22
N VAL A 346 12.79 -15.17 13.35
CA VAL A 346 12.17 -16.47 13.17
C VAL A 346 12.22 -17.26 14.49
N ALA A 347 13.41 -17.39 15.07
CA ALA A 347 13.60 -18.14 16.32
C ALA A 347 12.86 -17.55 17.52
N THR A 348 12.80 -16.21 17.64
CA THR A 348 12.25 -15.53 18.81
C THR A 348 10.80 -15.08 18.63
N LYS A 349 10.22 -15.20 17.43
CA LYS A 349 8.89 -14.64 17.12
C LYS A 349 8.13 -15.41 16.06
N PHE A 350 8.59 -15.47 14.81
CA PHE A 350 7.76 -15.98 13.71
C PHE A 350 7.55 -17.51 13.71
N SER A 351 8.38 -18.25 14.46
CA SER A 351 8.16 -19.66 14.76
C SER A 351 7.67 -19.90 16.20
N ASP A 352 7.47 -18.85 17.00
CA ASP A 352 6.96 -18.98 18.37
C ASP A 352 5.43 -19.19 18.34
N PRO A 353 4.91 -20.32 18.85
CA PRO A 353 3.47 -20.56 18.95
C PRO A 353 2.73 -19.46 19.71
N ALA A 354 3.36 -18.80 20.68
CA ALA A 354 2.74 -17.71 21.44
C ALA A 354 2.50 -16.48 20.56
N TRP A 355 3.42 -16.18 19.62
CA TRP A 355 3.19 -15.16 18.61
C TRP A 355 2.08 -15.56 17.65
N THR A 356 2.12 -16.78 17.11
CA THR A 356 1.11 -17.25 16.16
C THR A 356 -0.29 -17.27 16.79
N ALA A 357 -0.42 -17.69 18.05
CA ALA A 357 -1.69 -17.75 18.78
C ALA A 357 -2.12 -16.42 19.43
N ARG A 358 -1.30 -15.36 19.36
CA ARG A 358 -1.59 -14.07 19.98
C ARG A 358 -2.94 -13.51 19.50
N VAL A 359 -3.80 -13.15 20.44
CA VAL A 359 -4.97 -12.29 20.22
C VAL A 359 -4.65 -10.93 20.86
N PRO A 360 -4.41 -9.87 20.07
CA PRO A 360 -3.98 -8.58 20.60
C PRO A 360 -4.99 -7.86 21.48
#